data_AF-A0A521Z9K6-F1
#
_entry.id   AF-A0A521Z9K6-F1
#
_cell.length_a   1.000
_cell.length_b   1.000
_cell.length_c   1.000
_cell.angle_alpha   90.00
_cell.angle_beta   90.00
_cell.angle_gamma   90.00
#
_symmetry.space_group_name_H-M   'P 1'
#
loop_
_entity.id
_entity.type
_entity.pdbx_description
1 polymer ?
#
loop_
_entity_poly.entity_id
_entity_poly.type
_entity_poly.pdbx_seq_one_letter_code
_entity_poly.pdbx_strand_id
1 'polypeptide(L)'
;MAKYVDGFVLVVPKGKETEYEKMAEDGRDAWMKHGALQYFECRGDDLKQQVVGDEKSRAFADMADAGDDENVWFSFIVFNSKEHRDEVNKKAMEEMSEKYKEQNDFSMPVDMKKMAYGGFEVAVEG
;
A
#
# COMPACT_ATOMS: atom_id res chain seq x y z
N MET A 1 -2.83 -16.72 16.31
CA MET A 1 -2.22 -17.45 15.17
C MET A 1 -1.27 -16.46 14.52
N ALA A 2 -0.05 -16.88 14.14
CA ALA A 2 0.91 -15.94 13.55
C ALA A 2 0.29 -15.27 12.32
N LYS A 3 0.34 -13.94 12.23
CA LYS A 3 -0.14 -13.18 11.07
C LYS A 3 1.01 -12.82 10.14
N TYR A 4 0.68 -12.48 8.90
CA TYR A 4 1.62 -11.99 7.91
C TYR A 4 1.11 -10.68 7.32
N VAL A 5 2.00 -9.75 6.96
CA VAL A 5 1.64 -8.43 6.47
C VAL A 5 2.40 -8.12 5.20
N ASP A 6 1.71 -7.70 4.16
CA ASP A 6 2.34 -6.94 3.08
C ASP A 6 2.26 -5.45 3.43
N GLY A 7 3.41 -4.75 3.39
CA GLY A 7 3.51 -3.32 3.64
C GLY A 7 4.01 -2.57 2.42
N PHE A 8 3.47 -1.37 2.22
CA PHE A 8 3.72 -0.53 1.06
C PHE A 8 3.98 0.92 1.49
N VAL A 9 4.96 1.57 0.86
CA VAL A 9 5.12 3.02 0.88
C VAL A 9 5.22 3.47 -0.57
N LEU A 10 4.33 4.37 -0.98
CA LEU A 10 4.21 4.81 -2.37
C LEU A 10 3.87 6.29 -2.47
N VAL A 11 3.91 6.81 -3.69
CA VAL A 11 3.59 8.21 -3.98
C VAL A 11 2.38 8.32 -4.89
N VAL A 12 1.50 9.28 -4.59
CA VAL A 12 0.37 9.66 -5.43
C VAL A 12 0.51 11.14 -5.77
N PRO A 13 0.51 11.54 -7.07
CA PRO A 13 0.55 12.93 -7.46
C PRO A 13 -0.56 13.75 -6.81
N LYS A 14 -0.25 14.99 -6.43
CA LYS A 14 -1.26 15.92 -5.92
C LYS A 14 -2.34 16.17 -6.97
N GLY A 15 -3.60 16.17 -6.54
CA GLY A 15 -4.77 16.25 -7.42
C GLY A 15 -5.22 14.91 -8.04
N LYS A 16 -4.50 13.82 -7.79
CA LYS A 16 -4.88 12.45 -8.20
C LYS A 16 -5.37 11.57 -7.06
N GLU A 17 -5.54 12.12 -5.86
CA GLU A 17 -5.90 11.38 -4.65
C GLU A 17 -7.26 10.69 -4.80
N THR A 18 -8.29 11.39 -5.28
CA THR A 18 -9.63 10.78 -5.46
C THR A 18 -9.65 9.67 -6.50
N GLU A 19 -8.80 9.75 -7.53
CA GLU A 19 -8.66 8.69 -8.53
C GLU A 19 -8.00 7.46 -7.91
N TYR A 20 -6.92 7.68 -7.15
CA TYR A 20 -6.22 6.64 -6.41
C TYR A 20 -7.09 6.00 -5.32
N GLU A 21 -7.85 6.78 -4.57
CA GLU A 21 -8.75 6.29 -3.51
C GLU A 21 -9.78 5.31 -4.07
N LYS A 22 -10.37 5.59 -5.24
CA LYS A 22 -11.31 4.66 -5.89
C LYS A 22 -10.63 3.35 -6.30
N MET A 23 -9.41 3.44 -6.82
CA MET A 23 -8.61 2.26 -7.16
C MET A 23 -8.25 1.44 -5.90
N ALA A 24 -7.93 2.12 -4.80
CA ALA A 24 -7.64 1.48 -3.52
C ALA A 24 -8.90 0.85 -2.88
N GLU A 25 -10.09 1.44 -3.07
CA GLU A 25 -11.35 0.83 -2.67
C GLU A 25 -11.65 -0.45 -3.45
N ASP A 26 -11.41 -0.43 -4.76
CA ASP A 26 -11.52 -1.62 -5.61
C ASP A 26 -10.55 -2.71 -5.18
N GLY A 27 -9.30 -2.34 -4.87
CA GLY A 27 -8.31 -3.23 -4.29
C GLY A 27 -8.79 -3.79 -2.95
N ARG A 28 -9.13 -2.94 -1.98
CA ARG A 28 -9.70 -3.37 -0.69
C ARG A 28 -10.77 -4.42 -0.89
N ASP A 29 -11.75 -4.17 -1.75
CA ASP A 29 -12.87 -5.08 -1.95
C ASP A 29 -12.42 -6.43 -2.52
N ALA A 30 -11.50 -6.45 -3.49
CA ALA A 30 -10.93 -7.68 -4.04
C ALA A 30 -10.13 -8.48 -3.00
N TRP A 31 -9.21 -7.83 -2.28
CA TRP A 31 -8.38 -8.51 -1.27
C TRP A 31 -9.22 -9.02 -0.09
N MET A 32 -10.16 -8.22 0.41
CA MET A 32 -11.05 -8.63 1.51
C MET A 32 -11.97 -9.78 1.08
N LYS A 33 -12.50 -9.75 -0.15
CA LYS A 33 -13.31 -10.84 -0.73
C LYS A 33 -12.55 -12.16 -0.80
N HIS A 34 -11.25 -12.12 -1.12
CA HIS A 34 -10.42 -13.33 -1.28
C HIS A 34 -9.80 -13.86 0.01
N GLY A 35 -9.93 -13.13 1.12
CA GLY A 35 -9.59 -13.63 2.45
C GLY A 35 -8.64 -12.74 3.26
N ALA A 36 -8.21 -11.58 2.75
CA ALA A 36 -7.44 -10.65 3.57
C ALA A 36 -8.20 -10.31 4.87
N LEU A 37 -7.47 -10.25 5.97
CA LEU A 37 -8.05 -10.01 7.29
C LEU A 37 -8.35 -8.54 7.50
N GLN A 38 -7.45 -7.68 7.02
CA GLN A 38 -7.55 -6.23 7.11
C GLN A 38 -6.83 -5.61 5.92
N TYR A 39 -7.32 -4.44 5.50
CA TYR A 39 -6.74 -3.63 4.45
C TYR A 39 -6.75 -2.18 4.91
N PHE A 40 -5.63 -1.49 4.77
CA PHE A 40 -5.50 -0.08 5.12
C PHE A 40 -4.78 0.65 4.00
N GLU A 41 -5.37 1.78 3.57
CA GLU A 41 -4.77 2.73 2.66
C GLU A 41 -4.74 4.09 3.37
N CYS A 42 -3.55 4.60 3.67
CA CYS A 42 -3.39 5.80 4.48
C CYS A 42 -2.62 6.89 3.72
N ARG A 43 -3.28 8.03 3.50
CA ARG A 43 -2.63 9.24 3.01
C ARG A 43 -1.79 9.88 4.11
N GLY A 44 -0.58 10.30 3.80
CA GLY A 44 0.26 11.07 4.71
C GLY A 44 -0.41 12.37 5.16
N ASP A 45 -0.35 12.65 6.46
CA ASP A 45 -0.93 13.85 7.08
C ASP A 45 0.13 14.60 7.90
N ASP A 46 0.67 13.98 8.96
CA ASP A 46 1.77 14.52 9.78
C ASP A 46 3.06 13.68 9.63
N LEU A 47 3.79 13.90 8.53
CA LEU A 47 5.03 13.16 8.21
C LEU A 47 6.29 13.76 8.86
N LYS A 48 6.15 14.46 9.99
CA LYS A 48 7.30 15.02 10.71
C LYS A 48 8.17 13.89 11.25
N GLN A 49 9.47 13.97 10.95
CA GLN A 49 10.46 13.06 11.50
C GLN A 49 10.57 13.22 13.01
N GLN A 50 10.74 12.11 13.70
CA GLN A 50 10.99 12.10 15.13
C GLN A 50 12.44 12.57 15.39
N VAL A 51 12.61 13.45 16.37
CA VAL A 51 13.91 13.99 16.77
C VAL A 51 14.16 13.60 18.23
N VAL A 52 15.31 12.98 18.50
CA VAL A 52 15.73 12.58 19.84
C VAL A 52 17.17 13.08 20.05
N GLY A 53 17.32 14.19 20.77
CA GLY A 53 18.61 14.88 20.89
C GLY A 53 19.05 15.42 19.52
N ASP A 54 20.28 15.07 19.12
CA ASP A 54 20.84 15.44 17.81
C ASP A 54 20.48 14.44 16.69
N GLU A 55 19.81 13.32 17.03
CA GLU A 55 19.44 12.25 16.09
C GLU A 55 18.04 12.46 15.53
N LYS A 56 17.85 12.08 14.25
CA LYS A 56 16.59 12.24 13.52
C LYS A 56 16.22 10.94 12.78
N SER A 57 14.96 10.53 12.85
CA SER A 57 14.46 9.35 12.11
C SER A 57 14.57 9.58 10.60
N ARG A 58 14.54 8.51 9.78
CA ARG A 58 14.40 8.66 8.31
C ARG A 58 13.03 9.24 7.95
N ALA A 59 12.93 9.95 6.83
CA ALA A 59 11.64 10.42 6.33
C ALA A 59 10.98 9.34 5.46
N PHE A 60 9.65 9.24 5.52
CA PHE A 60 8.90 8.39 4.61
C PHE A 60 9.03 8.85 3.15
N ALA A 61 9.15 10.16 2.92
CA ALA A 61 9.41 10.73 1.59
C ALA A 61 10.68 10.16 0.96
N ASP A 62 11.77 10.02 1.73
CA ASP A 62 13.03 9.46 1.24
C ASP A 62 12.89 7.98 0.80
N MET A 63 11.96 7.24 1.42
CA MET A 63 11.75 5.82 1.13
C MET A 63 11.13 5.60 -0.25
N ALA A 64 10.34 6.56 -0.72
CA ALA A 64 9.68 6.52 -2.02
C ALA A 64 10.15 7.62 -2.98
N ASP A 65 11.30 8.26 -2.71
CA ASP A 65 11.85 9.37 -3.51
C ASP A 65 10.78 10.41 -3.89
N ALA A 66 10.00 10.82 -2.88
CA ALA A 66 8.83 11.65 -3.08
C ALA A 66 9.22 13.11 -3.38
N GLY A 67 8.68 13.65 -4.48
CA GLY A 67 8.81 15.05 -4.84
C GLY A 67 7.79 15.95 -4.14
N ASP A 68 7.98 17.27 -4.26
CA ASP A 68 7.09 18.27 -3.64
C ASP A 68 5.65 18.22 -4.19
N ASP A 69 5.44 17.69 -5.40
CA ASP A 69 4.13 17.55 -6.05
C ASP A 69 3.49 16.16 -5.83
N GLU A 70 4.08 15.35 -4.96
CA GLU A 70 3.61 14.01 -4.63
C GLU A 70 3.19 13.94 -3.15
N ASN A 71 2.20 13.11 -2.86
CA ASN A 71 1.83 12.75 -1.50
C ASN A 71 2.37 11.35 -1.20
N VAL A 72 2.95 11.15 -0.03
CA VAL A 72 3.34 9.82 0.43
C VAL A 72 2.12 9.10 1.01
N TRP A 73 1.99 7.83 0.68
CA TRP A 73 0.97 6.93 1.19
C TRP A 73 1.62 5.73 1.85
N PHE A 74 1.02 5.27 2.94
CA PHE A 74 1.38 4.05 3.65
C PHE A 74 0.18 3.12 3.64
N SER A 75 0.37 1.91 3.13
CA SER A 75 -0.69 0.91 3.09
C SER A 75 -0.18 -0.44 3.54
N PHE A 76 -1.10 -1.27 4.02
CA PHE A 76 -0.77 -2.63 4.41
C PHE A 76 -1.99 -3.54 4.37
N ILE A 77 -1.71 -4.83 4.17
CA ILE A 77 -2.72 -5.89 4.09
C ILE A 77 -2.31 -7.01 5.03
N VAL A 78 -3.26 -7.46 5.86
CA VAL A 78 -3.01 -8.45 6.91
C VAL A 78 -3.58 -9.81 6.49
N PHE A 79 -2.81 -10.87 6.71
CA PHE A 79 -3.11 -12.24 6.30
C PHE A 79 -2.84 -13.24 7.44
N ASN A 80 -3.40 -14.45 7.31
CA ASN A 80 -3.22 -15.54 8.28
C ASN A 80 -1.83 -16.20 8.25
N SER A 81 -1.12 -16.15 7.12
CA SER A 81 0.24 -16.69 6.95
C SER A 81 0.81 -16.19 5.63
N LYS A 82 2.08 -16.50 5.34
CA LYS A 82 2.68 -16.19 4.04
C LYS A 82 2.01 -16.97 2.90
N GLU A 83 1.70 -18.25 3.11
CA GLU A 83 1.03 -19.10 2.12
C GLU A 83 -0.36 -18.55 1.83
N HIS A 84 -1.11 -18.18 2.87
CA HIS A 84 -2.42 -17.55 2.72
C HIS A 84 -2.30 -16.19 1.99
N ARG A 85 -1.29 -15.39 2.30
CA ARG A 85 -1.00 -14.14 1.58
C ARG A 85 -0.78 -14.40 0.09
N ASP A 86 0.01 -15.39 -0.27
CA ASP A 86 0.32 -15.70 -1.66
C ASP A 86 -0.94 -16.15 -2.43
N GLU A 87 -1.79 -16.96 -1.81
CA GLU A 87 -3.08 -17.38 -2.38
C GLU A 87 -4.06 -16.21 -2.58
N VAL A 88 -4.19 -15.34 -1.57
CA VAL A 88 -5.09 -14.17 -1.62
C VAL A 88 -4.60 -13.18 -2.67
N ASN A 89 -3.30 -12.84 -2.66
CA ASN A 89 -2.72 -11.90 -3.60
C ASN A 89 -2.90 -12.37 -5.04
N LYS A 90 -2.71 -13.67 -5.32
CA LYS A 90 -2.93 -14.21 -6.67
C LYS A 90 -4.36 -13.93 -7.15
N LYS A 91 -5.38 -14.27 -6.36
CA LYS A 91 -6.78 -14.10 -6.72
C LYS A 91 -7.20 -12.63 -6.82
N ALA A 92 -6.73 -11.80 -5.89
CA ALA A 92 -7.04 -10.38 -5.88
C ALA A 92 -6.43 -9.67 -7.10
N MET A 93 -5.17 -9.99 -7.44
CA MET A 93 -4.51 -9.44 -8.62
C MET A 93 -5.15 -9.92 -9.93
N GLU A 94 -5.58 -11.19 -10.01
CA GLU A 94 -6.35 -11.70 -11.15
C GLU A 94 -7.66 -10.92 -11.33
N GLU A 95 -8.44 -10.74 -10.27
CA GLU A 95 -9.71 -9.99 -10.31
C GLU A 95 -9.51 -8.51 -10.68
N MET A 96 -8.49 -7.85 -10.11
CA MET A 96 -8.15 -6.47 -10.46
C MET A 96 -7.70 -6.38 -11.92
N SER A 97 -6.85 -7.30 -12.38
CA SER A 97 -6.41 -7.32 -13.78
C SER A 97 -7.58 -7.52 -14.74
N GLU A 98 -8.57 -8.35 -14.39
CA GLU A 98 -9.78 -8.54 -15.21
C GLU A 98 -10.65 -7.29 -15.23
N LYS A 99 -10.87 -6.66 -14.08
CA LYS A 99 -11.67 -5.43 -13.95
C LYS A 99 -11.12 -4.27 -14.77
N TYR A 100 -9.80 -4.15 -14.84
CA TYR A 100 -9.12 -3.08 -15.56
C TYR A 100 -8.67 -3.47 -16.97
N LYS A 101 -8.93 -4.71 -17.41
CA LYS A 101 -8.48 -5.26 -18.70
C LYS A 101 -8.90 -4.45 -19.93
N GLU A 102 -10.12 -3.89 -19.90
CA GLU A 102 -10.69 -3.14 -21.02
C GLU A 102 -10.50 -1.62 -20.89
N GLN A 103 -9.93 -1.17 -19.76
CA GLN A 103 -9.57 0.23 -19.58
C GLN A 103 -8.22 0.49 -20.24
N ASN A 104 -8.24 0.76 -21.56
CA ASN A 104 -7.06 1.15 -22.32
C ASN A 104 -6.35 2.42 -21.77
N ASP A 105 -7.07 3.22 -20.97
CA ASP A 105 -6.61 4.46 -20.33
C ASP A 105 -6.41 4.32 -18.81
N PHE A 106 -6.38 3.10 -18.26
CA PHE A 106 -6.05 2.91 -16.84
C PHE A 106 -4.57 3.19 -16.61
N SER A 107 -4.23 4.47 -16.48
CA SER A 107 -2.96 4.91 -15.96
C SER A 107 -3.02 4.75 -14.45
N MET A 108 -2.33 3.74 -13.94
CA MET A 108 -2.06 3.64 -12.51
C MET A 108 -1.42 4.98 -12.06
N PRO A 109 -2.07 5.76 -11.19
CA PRO A 109 -1.60 7.11 -10.86
C PRO A 109 -0.35 7.09 -9.97
N VAL A 110 0.16 5.91 -9.64
CA VAL A 110 1.32 5.67 -8.78
C VAL A 110 2.53 5.29 -9.63
N ASP A 111 3.66 5.93 -9.39
CA ASP A 111 4.94 5.46 -9.95
C ASP A 111 5.43 4.23 -9.18
N MET A 112 5.15 3.06 -9.73
CA MET A 112 5.54 1.79 -9.12
C MET A 112 7.06 1.60 -8.96
N LYS A 113 7.90 2.38 -9.65
CA LYS A 113 9.36 2.33 -9.46
C LYS A 113 9.79 2.97 -8.14
N LYS A 114 8.99 3.91 -7.64
CA LYS A 114 9.20 4.60 -6.37
C LYS A 114 8.60 3.85 -5.19
N MET A 115 7.76 2.86 -5.43
CA MET A 115 7.11 2.11 -4.35
C MET A 115 8.11 1.23 -3.60
N ALA A 116 8.16 1.36 -2.28
CA ALA A 116 8.74 0.37 -1.39
C ALA A 116 7.68 -0.68 -1.04
N TYR A 117 8.05 -1.96 -1.12
CA TYR A 117 7.17 -3.09 -0.86
C TYR A 117 7.90 -4.22 -0.15
N GLY A 118 7.24 -4.89 0.79
CA GLY A 118 7.77 -6.08 1.45
C GLY A 118 6.70 -6.88 2.19
N GLY A 119 6.99 -8.16 2.39
CA GLY A 119 6.20 -9.04 3.27
C GLY A 119 6.90 -9.24 4.61
N PHE A 120 6.13 -9.28 5.69
CA PHE A 120 6.61 -9.29 7.07
C PHE A 120 5.85 -10.31 7.91
N GLU A 121 6.58 -11.08 8.72
CA GLU A 121 5.98 -11.88 9.78
C GLU A 121 5.63 -10.98 10.97
N VAL A 122 4.43 -11.15 11.53
CA VAL A 122 3.99 -10.38 12.70
C VAL A 122 4.61 -10.98 13.96
N ALA A 123 5.63 -10.31 14.48
CA ALA A 123 6.31 -10.72 15.71
C ALA A 123 5.53 -10.34 16.99
N VAL A 124 4.76 -9.24 16.96
CA VAL A 124 3.95 -8.74 18.09
C VAL A 124 2.63 -8.17 17.54
N GLU A 125 1.51 -8.53 18.16
CA GLU A 125 0.16 -8.00 17.87
C GLU A 125 -0.62 -7.72 19.15
N GLY A 126 -1.65 -6.87 19.09
CA GLY A 126 -2.50 -6.47 20.22
C GLY A 126 -3.96 -6.23 19.82
#